data_AF-A0A1F4VHD2-F1
#
_entry.id   AF-A0A1F4VHD2-F1
#
_cell.length_a   1.000
_cell.length_b   1.000
_cell.length_c   1.000
_cell.angle_alpha   90.00
_cell.angle_beta   90.00
_cell.angle_gamma   90.00
#
_symmetry.space_group_name_H-M   'P 1'
#
loop_
_entity.id
_entity.type
_entity.pdbx_description
1 polymer ?
#
loop_
_entity_poly.entity_id
_entity_poly.type
_entity_poly.pdbx_seq_one_letter_code
_entity_poly.pdbx_strand_id
1 'polypeptide(L)'
;MIIVLDRKITPEEFENAKEVYPDYIKTVVDTEKSVMAVGGEFHIDCEEALISQGSKLENLYGGGYRVSTKEVEYIAMSNFKPVLNKITYEVMDHEIRKKIYSLTKEYLEI
;
A
#
# COMPACT_ATOMS: atom_id res chain seq x y z
N MET A 1 12.14 1.21 6.74
CA MET A 1 12.48 0.24 5.67
C MET A 1 11.32 0.08 4.68
N ILE A 2 11.56 -0.36 3.43
CA ILE A 2 10.51 -0.77 2.48
C ILE A 2 10.51 -2.29 2.36
N ILE A 3 9.33 -2.91 2.46
CA ILE A 3 9.15 -4.35 2.32
C ILE A 3 8.15 -4.58 1.19
N VAL A 4 8.50 -5.44 0.23
CA VAL A 4 7.58 -5.89 -0.82
C VAL A 4 7.09 -7.29 -0.48
N LEU A 5 5.77 -7.45 -0.50
CA LEU A 5 5.03 -8.63 -0.05
C LEU A 5 4.24 -9.22 -1.21
N ASP A 6 4.43 -10.50 -1.46
CA ASP A 6 3.57 -11.41 -2.24
C ASP A 6 2.97 -12.51 -1.34
N ARG A 7 3.15 -12.34 -0.02
CA ARG A 7 2.78 -13.27 1.05
C ARG A 7 2.41 -12.51 2.31
N LYS A 8 1.91 -13.25 3.29
CA LYS A 8 1.73 -12.74 4.65
C LYS A 8 3.04 -12.23 5.25
N ILE A 9 2.97 -11.07 5.88
CA ILE A 9 4.08 -10.42 6.58
C ILE A 9 4.52 -11.25 7.79
N THR A 10 5.81 -11.27 8.07
CA THR A 10 6.34 -11.85 9.32
C THR A 10 6.22 -10.85 10.48
N PRO A 11 6.25 -11.29 11.75
CA PRO A 11 6.23 -10.38 12.89
C PRO A 11 7.40 -9.37 12.89
N GLU A 12 8.59 -9.78 12.46
CA GLU A 12 9.76 -8.89 12.35
C GLU A 12 9.57 -7.83 11.26
N GLU A 13 9.13 -8.25 10.07
CA GLU A 13 8.79 -7.31 8.97
C GLU A 13 7.68 -6.34 9.38
N PHE A 14 6.69 -6.79 10.16
CA PHE A 14 5.61 -5.95 10.66
C PHE A 14 6.14 -4.83 11.58
N GLU A 15 7.04 -5.15 12.51
CA GLU A 15 7.68 -4.15 13.36
C GLU A 15 8.54 -3.18 12.53
N ASN A 16 9.25 -3.67 11.52
CA ASN A 16 10.04 -2.82 10.62
C ASN A 16 9.16 -1.91 9.73
N ALA A 17 7.98 -2.38 9.32
CA ALA A 17 7.04 -1.62 8.49
C ALA A 17 6.42 -0.43 9.24
N LYS A 18 6.32 -0.52 10.58
CA LYS A 18 5.79 0.55 11.44
C LYS A 18 6.88 1.38 12.15
N GLU A 19 8.16 1.19 11.79
CA GLU A 19 9.30 1.88 12.40
C GLU A 19 9.16 3.41 12.36
N VAL A 20 8.69 3.95 11.23
CA VAL A 20 8.50 5.40 11.02
C VAL A 20 7.21 5.88 11.69
N TYR A 21 6.15 5.06 11.66
CA TYR A 21 4.83 5.40 12.17
C TYR A 21 4.30 4.27 13.06
N PRO A 22 4.40 4.37 14.40
CA PRO A 22 4.16 3.25 15.30
C PRO A 22 2.76 2.61 15.23
N ASP A 23 1.74 3.39 14.87
CA ASP A 23 0.35 2.92 14.76
C ASP A 23 -0.17 2.91 13.31
N TYR A 24 0.72 3.06 12.33
CA TYR A 24 0.32 3.17 10.93
C TYR A 24 1.34 2.55 9.99
N ILE A 25 0.89 1.67 9.12
CA ILE A 25 1.71 1.12 8.04
C ILE A 25 1.22 1.73 6.73
N LYS A 26 2.07 2.51 6.07
CA LYS A 26 1.80 2.97 4.71
C LYS A 26 1.80 1.77 3.78
N THR A 27 0.84 1.74 2.87
CA THR A 27 0.70 0.65 1.90
C THR A 27 0.59 1.21 0.49
N VAL A 28 1.18 0.50 -0.47
CA VAL A 28 0.90 0.67 -1.89
C VAL A 28 0.66 -0.71 -2.48
N VAL A 29 -0.48 -0.86 -3.16
CA VAL A 29 -0.93 -2.13 -3.73
C VAL A 29 -0.86 -2.04 -5.24
N ASP A 30 -0.31 -3.08 -5.88
CA ASP A 30 -0.54 -3.30 -7.31
C ASP A 30 -1.89 -4.04 -7.46
N THR A 31 -2.83 -3.52 -8.25
CA THR A 31 -4.15 -4.14 -8.39
C THR A 31 -4.24 -5.21 -9.46
N GLU A 32 -3.20 -5.33 -10.30
CA GLU A 32 -3.11 -6.32 -11.37
C GLU A 32 -2.17 -7.48 -11.00
N LYS A 33 -1.28 -7.25 -10.04
CA LYS A 33 -0.42 -8.26 -9.43
C LYS A 33 -0.78 -8.37 -7.96
N SER A 34 -0.94 -9.57 -7.41
CA SER A 34 -1.16 -9.74 -5.96
C SER A 34 0.12 -9.44 -5.15
N VAL A 35 0.58 -8.19 -5.18
CA VAL A 35 1.78 -7.72 -4.49
C VAL A 35 1.52 -6.35 -3.85
N MET A 36 2.19 -6.09 -2.72
CA MET A 36 2.07 -4.86 -1.95
C MET A 36 3.43 -4.43 -1.44
N ALA A 37 3.70 -3.12 -1.43
CA ALA A 37 4.82 -2.55 -0.71
C ALA A 37 4.34 -1.83 0.55
N VAL A 38 5.09 -1.97 1.65
CA VAL A 38 4.76 -1.38 2.94
C VAL A 38 5.96 -0.74 3.63
N GLY A 39 5.66 0.21 4.52
CA GLY A 39 6.64 0.96 5.30
C GLY A 39 7.06 2.27 4.64
N GLY A 40 8.31 2.66 4.83
CA GLY A 40 8.85 3.91 4.31
C GLY A 40 8.34 5.16 5.03
N GLU A 41 8.92 6.30 4.66
CA GLU A 41 8.45 7.61 5.13
C GLU A 41 7.32 8.10 4.22
N PHE A 42 7.39 7.82 2.92
CA PHE A 42 6.43 8.27 1.93
C PHE A 42 5.89 7.12 1.08
N HIS A 43 4.67 7.26 0.57
CA HIS A 43 4.09 6.29 -0.35
C HIS A 43 4.89 6.15 -1.65
N ILE A 44 5.61 7.20 -2.06
CA ILE A 44 6.45 7.17 -3.26
C ILE A 44 7.59 6.14 -3.13
N ASP A 45 8.14 5.95 -1.93
CA ASP A 45 9.17 4.94 -1.67
C ASP A 45 8.65 3.52 -1.99
N CYS A 46 7.39 3.25 -1.62
CA CYS A 46 6.71 2.00 -1.92
C CYS A 46 6.37 1.88 -3.42
N GLU A 47 5.96 2.96 -4.08
CA GLU A 47 5.71 2.95 -5.52
C GLU A 47 6.98 2.66 -6.33
N GLU A 48 8.09 3.31 -5.97
CA GLU A 48 9.39 3.09 -6.61
C GLU A 48 9.86 1.64 -6.45
N ALA A 49 9.70 1.05 -5.26
CA ALA A 49 10.03 -0.34 -5.01
C ALA A 49 9.21 -1.29 -5.92
N LEU A 50 7.90 -1.08 -6.04
CA LEU A 50 7.06 -1.90 -6.92
C LEU A 50 7.40 -1.69 -8.40
N ILE A 51 7.64 -0.45 -8.83
CA ILE A 51 8.06 -0.15 -10.22
C ILE A 51 9.38 -0.83 -10.55
N SER A 52 10.34 -0.85 -9.63
CA SER A 52 11.63 -1.54 -9.81
C SER A 52 11.46 -3.05 -10.01
N GLN A 53 10.37 -3.64 -9.50
CA GLN A 53 9.97 -5.03 -9.69
C GLN A 53 9.00 -5.22 -10.88
N GLY A 54 8.87 -4.20 -11.73
CA GLY A 54 8.12 -4.26 -12.98
C GLY A 54 6.62 -4.01 -12.84
N SER A 55 6.14 -3.50 -11.70
CA SER A 55 4.78 -2.98 -11.61
C SER A 55 4.61 -1.72 -12.44
N LYS A 56 3.38 -1.47 -12.90
CA LYS A 56 3.06 -0.27 -13.67
C LYS A 56 2.39 0.76 -12.77
N LEU A 57 2.81 2.02 -12.89
CA LEU A 57 2.27 3.14 -12.12
C LEU A 57 0.72 3.24 -12.20
N GLU A 58 0.13 2.85 -13.33
CA GLU A 58 -1.33 2.84 -13.52
C GLU A 58 -2.08 1.82 -12.67
N ASN A 59 -1.39 0.78 -12.18
CA ASN A 59 -1.95 -0.25 -11.32
C ASN A 59 -1.66 0.00 -9.84
N LEU A 60 -0.87 1.03 -9.50
CA LEU A 60 -0.46 1.31 -8.13
C LEU A 60 -1.42 2.26 -7.42
N TYR A 61 -1.87 1.83 -6.24
CA TYR A 61 -2.77 2.58 -5.38
C TYR A 61 -2.23 2.62 -3.96
N GLY A 62 -2.02 3.83 -3.44
CA GLY A 62 -1.58 4.08 -2.08
C GLY A 62 -2.73 4.13 -1.08
N GLY A 63 -2.42 3.78 0.16
CA GLY A 63 -3.35 3.78 1.27
C GLY A 63 -2.62 3.55 2.59
N GLY A 64 -3.29 2.93 3.55
CA GLY A 64 -2.60 2.54 4.77
C GLY A 64 -3.38 1.58 5.63
N TYR A 65 -2.72 1.15 6.68
CA TYR A 65 -3.25 0.21 7.65
C TYR A 65 -2.99 0.73 9.07
N ARG A 66 -4.05 1.01 9.83
CA ARG A 66 -3.93 1.38 11.24
C ARG A 66 -3.80 0.14 12.10
N VAL A 67 -2.74 0.06 12.90
CA VAL A 67 -2.43 -1.15 13.67
C VAL A 67 -3.44 -1.33 14.80
N SER A 68 -3.77 -0.26 15.53
CA SER A 68 -4.69 -0.26 16.66
C SER A 68 -6.13 -0.62 16.30
N THR A 69 -6.66 -0.07 15.20
CA THR A 69 -8.06 -0.25 14.77
C THR A 69 -8.23 -1.33 13.71
N LYS A 70 -7.12 -1.78 13.11
CA LYS A 70 -7.10 -2.68 11.94
C LYS A 70 -7.86 -2.12 10.73
N GLU A 71 -8.01 -0.81 10.63
CA GLU A 71 -8.69 -0.13 9.53
C GLU A 71 -7.77 0.00 8.31
N VAL A 72 -8.36 -0.17 7.12
CA VAL A 72 -7.69 0.05 5.84
C VAL A 72 -8.10 1.40 5.30
N GLU A 73 -7.12 2.23 4.97
CA GLU A 73 -7.30 3.56 4.39
C GLU A 73 -7.01 3.55 2.90
N TYR A 74 -7.74 4.40 2.18
CA TYR A 74 -7.69 4.49 0.71
C TYR A 74 -7.24 5.86 0.24
N ILE A 75 -6.60 6.64 1.11
CA ILE A 75 -6.13 7.99 0.82
C ILE A 75 -4.60 8.03 0.86
N ALA A 76 -4.01 8.57 -0.21
CA ALA A 76 -2.58 8.79 -0.30
C ALA A 76 -2.28 9.89 -1.31
N MET A 77 -1.23 10.67 -1.06
CA MET A 77 -0.79 11.69 -2.02
C MET A 77 -0.44 11.08 -3.37
N SER A 78 0.13 9.88 -3.37
CA SER A 78 0.55 9.18 -4.58
C SER A 78 -0.61 8.74 -5.48
N ASN A 79 -1.86 8.73 -4.99
CA ASN A 79 -3.03 8.45 -5.82
C ASN A 79 -3.33 9.56 -6.83
N PHE A 80 -2.87 10.78 -6.57
CA PHE A 80 -2.99 11.90 -7.49
C PHE A 80 -1.95 11.76 -8.62
N LYS A 81 -2.41 11.28 -9.78
CA LYS A 81 -1.60 11.00 -10.97
C LYS A 81 -2.27 11.63 -12.21
N PRO A 82 -2.11 12.94 -12.47
CA PRO A 82 -2.78 13.65 -13.56
C PRO A 82 -2.51 13.08 -14.96
N VAL A 83 -1.29 12.59 -15.19
CA VAL A 83 -0.90 11.95 -16.47
C VAL A 83 -1.76 10.71 -16.78
N LEU A 84 -2.35 10.09 -15.76
CA LEU A 84 -3.25 8.94 -15.88
C LEU A 84 -4.72 9.32 -15.64
N ASN A 85 -5.05 10.60 -15.67
CA ASN A 85 -6.38 11.14 -15.37
C ASN A 85 -6.91 10.74 -13.98
N LYS A 86 -6.02 10.50 -13.01
CA LYS A 86 -6.38 10.27 -11.60
C LYS A 86 -6.14 11.56 -10.81
N ILE A 87 -7.19 12.30 -10.51
CA ILE A 87 -7.10 13.66 -9.92
C ILE A 87 -7.58 13.73 -8.46
N THR A 88 -7.73 12.58 -7.81
CA THR A 88 -8.12 12.47 -6.39
C THR A 88 -7.01 11.80 -5.59
N TYR A 89 -6.88 12.17 -4.32
CA TYR A 89 -6.00 11.46 -3.37
C TYR A 89 -6.64 10.21 -2.81
N GLU A 90 -7.96 10.15 -2.84
CA GLU A 90 -8.75 9.01 -2.40
C GLU A 90 -9.05 8.08 -3.59
N VAL A 91 -8.90 6.78 -3.38
CA VAL A 91 -9.31 5.76 -4.36
C VAL A 91 -10.83 5.72 -4.41
N MET A 92 -11.46 6.18 -5.48
CA MET A 92 -12.93 6.25 -5.56
C MET A 92 -13.57 4.95 -6.09
N ASP A 93 -12.80 4.14 -6.82
CA ASP A 93 -13.30 2.91 -7.43
C ASP A 93 -13.50 1.80 -6.37
N HIS A 94 -14.72 1.29 -6.30
CA HIS A 94 -15.12 0.31 -5.29
C HIS A 94 -14.48 -1.07 -5.49
N GLU A 95 -14.25 -1.50 -6.74
CA GLU A 95 -13.61 -2.78 -7.02
C GLU A 95 -12.12 -2.73 -6.69
N ILE A 96 -11.48 -1.58 -6.94
CA ILE A 96 -10.11 -1.34 -6.48
C ILE A 96 -10.03 -1.33 -4.96
N ARG A 97 -10.95 -0.66 -4.26
CA ARG A 97 -11.00 -0.69 -2.79
C ARG A 97 -11.11 -2.10 -2.24
N LYS A 98 -11.97 -2.95 -2.83
CA LYS A 98 -12.07 -4.36 -2.44
C LYS A 98 -10.74 -5.09 -2.58
N LYS A 99 -10.05 -4.94 -3.71
CA LYS A 99 -8.72 -5.55 -3.92
C LYS A 99 -7.72 -5.09 -2.87
N ILE A 100 -7.64 -3.79 -2.62
CA ILE A 100 -6.77 -3.21 -1.59
C ILE A 100 -7.10 -3.77 -0.22
N TYR A 101 -8.39 -3.78 0.16
CA TYR A 101 -8.85 -4.30 1.44
C TYR A 101 -8.46 -5.77 1.62
N SER A 102 -8.80 -6.62 0.65
CA SER A 102 -8.50 -8.06 0.71
C SER A 102 -7.01 -8.33 0.86
N LEU A 103 -6.17 -7.71 0.02
CA LEU A 103 -4.72 -7.91 0.10
C LEU A 103 -4.11 -7.34 1.39
N THR A 104 -4.57 -6.16 1.83
CA THR A 104 -4.08 -5.54 3.08
C THR A 104 -4.38 -6.45 4.27
N LYS A 105 -5.60 -6.99 4.33
CA LYS A 105 -6.02 -7.90 5.39
C LYS A 105 -5.29 -9.24 5.35
N GLU A 106 -5.18 -9.82 4.16
CA GLU A 106 -4.47 -11.08 3.96
C GLU A 106 -3.00 -10.98 4.37
N TYR A 107 -2.34 -9.88 3.99
CA TYR A 107 -0.89 -9.74 4.15
C TYR A 107 -0.47 -9.15 5.50
N LEU A 108 -1.26 -8.24 6.09
CA LEU A 108 -0.84 -7.51 7.30
C LEU A 108 -1.53 -7.94 8.59
N GLU A 109 -2.61 -8.71 8.55
CA GLU A 109 -3.31 -9.11 9.78
C GLU A 109 -2.63 -10.31 10.44
N ILE A 110 -1.72 -10.04 11.40
CA ILE A 110 -1.05 -11.03 12.25
C ILE A 110 -1.84 -11.35 13.53
#